data_AF-A0AA39SN20-F1
#
_entry.id   AF-A0AA39SN20-F1
#
_cell.length_a   1.000
_cell.length_b   1.000
_cell.length_c   1.000
_cell.angle_alpha   90.00
_cell.angle_beta   90.00
_cell.angle_gamma   90.00
#
_symmetry.space_group_name_H-M   'P 1'
#
loop_
_entity.id
_entity.type
_entity.pdbx_description
1 polymer ?
#
loop_
_entity_poly.entity_id
_entity_poly.type
_entity_poly.pdbx_seq_one_letter_code
_entity_poly.pdbx_strand_id
1 'polypeptide(L)'
;MTSSPCNTTGKSQSPSPFNPPVSLEPSTKKDPSKSKKLFRKFRSVFRSFPIITPACKIPVSLNVNRLHDGHIHGGTRITGTLFGNRKSRVNLAIQENPRCLPILVLELAIPTGKLLQDMGLGLVRIALECEKKPAEKTKIINEPIWTMYCNGRKSGYGVKREPTEEDLVVMQTLHAVSMGAGIIPNDSGEQPDGDLTYMRAQFERVIGSRDSETYYMVTPDGNNGPELSIFFVRI
;
A
#
# COMPACT_ATOMS: atom_id res chain seq x y z
N MET A 1 38.44 62.97 25.83
CA MET A 1 38.97 62.12 24.75
C MET A 1 39.00 60.69 25.25
N THR A 2 37.95 59.92 24.96
CA THR A 2 37.93 58.46 25.18
C THR A 2 37.08 57.84 24.07
N SER A 3 37.66 56.82 23.46
CA SER A 3 37.35 56.20 22.18
C SER A 3 36.28 55.11 22.28
N SER A 4 35.43 55.02 21.26
CA SER A 4 34.57 53.87 20.96
C SER A 4 35.38 52.59 20.66
N PRO A 5 34.74 51.42 20.77
CA PRO A 5 34.82 50.50 19.64
C PRO A 5 33.46 49.90 19.23
N CYS A 6 33.34 49.77 17.92
CA CYS A 6 32.38 48.96 17.18
C CYS A 6 32.62 47.46 17.46
N ASN A 7 31.56 46.64 17.53
CA ASN A 7 31.73 45.21 17.33
C ASN A 7 30.55 44.57 16.59
N THR A 8 30.96 43.74 15.64
CA THR A 8 30.28 43.27 14.45
C THR A 8 29.39 42.06 14.74
N THR A 9 28.24 42.00 14.07
CA THR A 9 27.28 40.89 14.10
C THR A 9 27.80 39.66 13.33
N GLY A 10 28.05 38.56 14.03
CA GLY A 10 28.24 37.24 13.44
C GLY A 10 26.92 36.47 13.40
N LYS A 11 26.33 36.27 12.22
CA LYS A 11 25.20 35.33 12.02
C LYS A 11 25.75 33.90 11.94
N SER A 12 25.32 33.05 12.87
CA SER A 12 25.49 31.60 12.83
C SER A 12 24.61 31.01 11.71
N GLN A 13 25.22 30.29 10.77
CA GLN A 13 24.52 29.48 9.77
C GLN A 13 24.13 28.13 10.39
N SER A 14 22.85 27.79 10.36
CA SER A 14 22.34 26.47 10.69
C SER A 14 22.69 25.46 9.59
N PRO A 15 23.00 24.19 9.93
CA PRO A 15 23.24 23.15 8.93
C PRO A 15 21.91 22.72 8.29
N SER A 16 21.86 22.72 6.97
CA SER A 16 20.77 22.16 6.16
C SER A 16 20.68 20.63 6.34
N PRO A 17 19.48 20.04 6.47
CA PRO A 17 19.34 18.59 6.53
C PRO A 17 19.71 17.97 5.17
N PHE A 18 20.70 17.07 5.20
CA PHE A 18 21.04 16.21 4.06
C PHE A 18 19.93 15.16 3.91
N ASN A 19 19.01 15.37 2.98
CA ASN A 19 18.12 14.31 2.52
C ASN A 19 18.92 13.40 1.57
N PRO A 20 19.20 12.13 1.93
CA PRO A 20 19.83 11.20 0.99
C PRO A 20 18.89 10.98 -0.21
N PRO A 21 19.44 10.77 -1.43
CA PRO A 21 18.62 10.52 -2.60
C PRO A 21 17.77 9.25 -2.39
N VAL A 22 16.47 9.35 -2.72
CA VAL A 22 15.52 8.25 -2.65
C VAL A 22 16.02 7.11 -3.54
N SER A 23 16.33 5.97 -2.93
CA SER A 23 16.87 4.76 -3.56
C SER A 23 15.78 3.68 -3.72
N LEU A 24 14.52 4.09 -3.87
CA LEU A 24 13.40 3.18 -4.09
C LEU A 24 13.36 2.73 -5.54
N GLU A 25 13.21 1.44 -5.76
CA GLU A 25 13.20 0.86 -7.10
C GLU A 25 11.79 0.94 -7.73
N PRO A 26 11.66 1.19 -9.04
CA PRO A 26 10.41 0.99 -9.75
C PRO A 26 9.95 -0.48 -9.67
N SER A 27 8.64 -0.71 -9.58
CA SER A 27 8.06 -2.07 -9.66
C SER A 27 8.52 -2.77 -10.96
N THR A 28 8.91 -4.04 -10.85
CA THR A 28 9.42 -4.84 -11.98
C THR A 28 8.31 -5.55 -12.75
N LYS A 29 7.04 -5.42 -12.33
CA LYS A 29 5.89 -6.00 -13.03
C LYS A 29 5.35 -5.00 -14.06
N LYS A 30 5.77 -5.16 -15.31
CA LYS A 30 5.18 -4.49 -16.47
C LYS A 30 3.68 -4.78 -16.55
N ASP A 31 2.85 -3.84 -16.11
CA ASP A 31 1.49 -3.72 -16.61
C ASP A 31 1.57 -3.24 -18.08
N PRO A 32 0.82 -3.84 -19.03
CA PRO A 32 0.83 -3.40 -20.42
C PRO A 32 0.10 -2.05 -20.51
N SER A 33 0.84 -0.96 -20.37
CA SER A 33 0.30 0.38 -20.58
C SER A 33 0.01 0.57 -22.07
N LYS A 34 -1.24 0.90 -22.37
CA LYS A 34 -1.70 1.19 -23.73
C LYS A 34 -1.11 2.51 -24.19
N SER A 35 -0.07 2.46 -25.02
CA SER A 35 0.35 3.61 -25.81
C SER A 35 -0.71 3.93 -26.88
N LYS A 36 -1.17 5.17 -26.91
CA LYS A 36 -2.14 5.66 -27.90
C LYS A 36 -1.44 5.91 -29.25
N LYS A 37 -1.76 5.03 -30.20
CA LYS A 37 -1.84 5.19 -31.68
C LYS A 37 -0.60 5.71 -32.45
N LEU A 38 -0.16 4.88 -33.41
CA LEU A 38 0.02 5.32 -34.80
C LEU A 38 -0.23 4.14 -35.76
N PHE A 39 -0.98 4.43 -36.82
CA PHE A 39 -1.49 3.49 -37.80
C PHE A 39 -0.37 2.85 -38.62
N ARG A 40 -0.50 1.54 -38.89
CA ARG A 40 0.05 0.95 -40.12
C ARG A 40 -0.91 -0.11 -40.63
N LYS A 41 -1.53 0.19 -41.78
CA LYS A 41 -2.37 -0.72 -42.55
C LYS A 41 -1.55 -1.94 -42.94
N PHE A 42 -1.98 -3.13 -42.56
CA PHE A 42 -1.68 -4.34 -43.32
C PHE A 42 -2.99 -5.09 -43.57
N ARG A 43 -3.30 -5.17 -44.86
CA ARG A 43 -4.33 -6.01 -45.45
C ARG A 43 -3.76 -7.43 -45.44
N SER A 44 -4.47 -8.39 -44.86
CA SER A 44 -4.33 -9.78 -45.30
C SER A 44 -5.63 -10.53 -45.08
N VAL A 45 -6.10 -11.09 -46.19
CA VAL A 45 -7.19 -12.04 -46.35
C VAL A 45 -6.76 -13.39 -45.74
N PHE A 46 -7.68 -14.35 -45.71
CA PHE A 46 -7.59 -15.78 -45.37
C PHE A 46 -8.29 -16.11 -44.04
N ARG A 47 -9.56 -16.52 -44.07
CA ARG A 47 -10.21 -17.74 -44.62
C ARG A 47 -10.64 -18.59 -43.42
N SER A 48 -11.84 -19.12 -43.56
CA SER A 48 -12.74 -19.64 -42.54
C SER A 48 -12.47 -21.09 -42.10
N PHE A 49 -13.14 -21.45 -40.99
CA PHE A 49 -13.48 -22.78 -40.43
C PHE A 49 -12.46 -23.45 -39.48
N PRO A 50 -12.89 -24.38 -38.58
CA PRO A 50 -14.09 -24.44 -37.72
C PRO A 50 -13.72 -24.68 -36.22
N ILE A 51 -14.75 -24.71 -35.36
CA ILE A 51 -14.72 -25.03 -33.92
C ILE A 51 -14.16 -26.45 -33.69
N ILE A 52 -13.07 -26.56 -32.92
CA ILE A 52 -12.57 -27.83 -32.37
C ILE A 52 -12.15 -27.57 -30.92
N THR A 53 -12.94 -28.08 -29.98
CA THR A 53 -12.58 -28.25 -28.57
C THR A 53 -11.73 -29.52 -28.40
N PRO A 54 -10.70 -29.47 -27.54
CA PRO A 54 -10.26 -30.69 -26.87
C PRO A 54 -10.31 -30.57 -25.33
N ALA A 55 -10.59 -31.73 -24.74
CA ALA A 55 -10.97 -31.97 -23.36
C ALA A 55 -9.94 -31.55 -22.30
N CYS A 56 -10.47 -31.04 -21.18
CA CYS A 56 -9.79 -30.89 -19.91
C CYS A 56 -9.19 -32.23 -19.46
N LYS A 57 -7.87 -32.28 -19.24
CA LYS A 57 -7.23 -33.30 -18.40
C LYS A 57 -6.64 -32.59 -17.19
N ILE A 58 -7.38 -32.66 -16.09
CA ILE A 58 -6.96 -32.22 -14.77
C ILE A 58 -6.13 -33.37 -14.17
N PRO A 59 -4.83 -33.22 -13.89
CA PRO A 59 -4.14 -34.15 -13.04
C PRO A 59 -4.57 -33.89 -11.59
N VAL A 60 -5.31 -34.84 -11.02
CA VAL A 60 -5.53 -34.92 -9.56
C VAL A 60 -4.23 -35.44 -8.96
N SER A 61 -3.39 -34.53 -8.45
CA SER A 61 -2.31 -34.89 -7.54
C SER A 61 -2.91 -35.15 -6.15
N LEU A 62 -3.24 -36.42 -5.88
CA LEU A 62 -3.36 -36.93 -4.52
C LEU A 62 -1.97 -36.91 -3.91
N ASN A 63 -1.64 -35.85 -3.15
CA ASN A 63 -0.53 -35.90 -2.22
C ASN A 63 -1.08 -35.87 -0.79
N VAL A 64 -1.17 -37.07 -0.24
CA VAL A 64 -1.43 -37.38 1.16
C VAL A 64 -0.23 -36.91 1.99
N ASN A 65 -0.54 -36.28 3.14
CA ASN A 65 0.34 -35.91 4.25
C ASN A 65 1.23 -34.65 4.09
N ARG A 66 0.67 -33.47 4.39
CA ARG A 66 1.33 -32.47 5.25
C ARG A 66 0.33 -31.84 6.21
N LEU A 67 0.68 -31.98 7.49
CA LEU A 67 0.02 -31.39 8.66
C LEU A 67 -0.18 -29.87 8.50
N HIS A 68 -1.36 -29.42 8.93
CA HIS A 68 -1.73 -28.06 9.37
C HIS A 68 -0.74 -26.93 9.04
N ASP A 69 -1.04 -26.19 7.97
CA ASP A 69 -0.81 -24.75 7.94
C ASP A 69 -1.97 -24.13 7.16
N GLY A 70 -2.75 -23.27 7.81
CA GLY A 70 -3.94 -22.61 7.24
C GLY A 70 -3.59 -21.52 6.22
N HIS A 71 -2.41 -21.60 5.61
CA HIS A 71 -1.96 -20.65 4.61
C HIS A 71 -2.74 -20.92 3.33
N ILE A 72 -3.55 -19.96 2.90
CA ILE A 72 -4.15 -20.00 1.57
C ILE A 72 -2.97 -20.07 0.58
N HIS A 73 -2.77 -21.20 -0.09
CA HIS A 73 -1.61 -21.41 -0.97
C HIS A 73 -1.86 -20.81 -2.37
N GLY A 74 -2.22 -19.52 -2.44
CA GLY A 74 -2.59 -18.89 -3.71
C GLY A 74 -2.40 -17.38 -3.83
N GLY A 75 -2.23 -16.63 -2.73
CA GLY A 75 -2.01 -15.19 -2.80
C GLY A 75 -0.56 -14.78 -3.10
N THR A 76 -0.40 -13.57 -3.66
CA THR A 76 0.92 -12.95 -3.85
C THR A 76 1.34 -12.22 -2.58
N ARG A 77 2.55 -12.48 -2.07
CA ARG A 77 3.08 -11.71 -0.93
C ARG A 77 3.41 -10.28 -1.35
N ILE A 78 3.00 -9.32 -0.53
CA ILE A 78 3.19 -7.89 -0.75
C ILE A 78 3.47 -7.18 0.57
N THR A 79 4.13 -6.03 0.54
CA THR A 79 4.41 -5.24 1.74
C THR A 79 3.35 -4.17 1.93
N GLY A 80 2.76 -4.09 3.12
CA GLY A 80 1.85 -3.02 3.51
C GLY A 80 2.44 -2.23 4.68
N THR A 81 2.36 -0.91 4.60
CA THR A 81 2.80 0.01 5.66
C THR A 81 1.64 0.92 6.04
N LEU A 82 1.16 0.82 7.28
CA LEU A 82 0.30 1.82 7.90
C LEU A 82 1.19 2.87 8.56
N PHE A 83 0.95 4.15 8.30
CA PHE A 83 1.75 5.22 8.87
C PHE A 83 0.97 6.52 9.03
N GLY A 84 1.39 7.33 9.99
CA GLY A 84 0.81 8.64 10.22
C GLY A 84 1.01 9.10 11.67
N ASN A 85 0.70 10.36 11.90
CA ASN A 85 0.75 10.93 13.24
C ASN A 85 -0.46 10.47 14.04
N ARG A 86 -0.31 10.34 15.36
CA ARG A 86 -1.30 9.66 16.22
C ARG A 86 -2.71 10.25 16.13
N LYS A 87 -2.82 11.57 15.98
CA LYS A 87 -4.10 12.31 15.93
C LYS A 87 -4.65 12.46 14.51
N SER A 88 -3.82 12.25 13.50
CA SER A 88 -4.15 12.45 12.09
C SER A 88 -4.66 11.16 11.47
N ARG A 89 -5.27 11.27 10.28
CA ARG A 89 -5.74 10.10 9.51
C ARG A 89 -4.58 9.18 9.13
N VAL A 90 -4.84 7.87 9.16
CA VAL A 90 -3.84 6.87 8.79
C VAL A 90 -3.67 6.78 7.29
N ASN A 91 -2.42 6.66 6.85
CA ASN A 91 -2.07 6.36 5.48
C ASN A 91 -1.69 4.89 5.35
N LEU A 92 -2.14 4.23 4.29
CA LEU A 92 -1.75 2.88 3.91
C LEU A 92 -0.96 2.94 2.60
N ALA A 93 0.30 2.54 2.64
CA ALA A 93 1.11 2.31 1.46
C ALA A 93 1.22 0.81 1.17
N ILE A 94 1.04 0.42 -0.10
CA ILE A 94 1.25 -0.94 -0.58
C ILE A 94 2.43 -0.93 -1.54
N GLN A 95 3.42 -1.78 -1.31
CA GLN A 95 4.64 -1.93 -2.12
C GLN A 95 4.83 -3.41 -2.48
N GLU A 96 5.32 -3.71 -3.69
CA GLU A 96 5.64 -5.10 -4.08
C GLU A 96 6.61 -5.77 -3.09
N ASN A 97 7.62 -5.02 -2.67
CA ASN A 97 8.53 -5.36 -1.59
C ASN A 97 8.96 -4.07 -0.87
N PRO A 98 9.60 -4.14 0.31
CA PRO A 98 9.96 -2.95 1.10
C PRO A 98 10.83 -1.90 0.40
N ARG A 99 11.50 -2.28 -0.71
CA ARG A 99 12.45 -1.47 -1.46
C ARG A 99 11.85 -0.79 -2.69
N CYS A 100 10.65 -1.19 -3.10
CA CYS A 100 9.99 -0.62 -4.27
C CYS A 100 9.24 0.66 -3.95
N LEU A 101 8.96 1.47 -4.97
CA LEU A 101 7.98 2.56 -4.85
C LEU A 101 6.58 2.00 -4.48
N PRO A 102 5.79 2.75 -3.70
CA PRO A 102 4.43 2.34 -3.39
C PRO A 102 3.58 2.32 -4.67
N ILE A 103 2.89 1.20 -4.91
CA ILE A 103 1.95 1.03 -6.02
C ILE A 103 0.56 1.60 -5.70
N LEU A 104 0.28 1.82 -4.40
CA LEU A 104 -0.92 2.44 -3.89
C LEU A 104 -0.60 3.18 -2.60
N VAL A 105 -1.11 4.41 -2.47
CA VAL A 105 -1.20 5.14 -1.20
C VAL A 105 -2.67 5.52 -0.98
N LEU A 106 -3.21 5.12 0.16
CA LEU A 106 -4.55 5.48 0.61
C LEU A 106 -4.49 6.33 1.86
N GLU A 107 -5.30 7.36 1.91
CA GLU A 107 -5.65 8.06 3.14
C GLU A 107 -6.99 7.53 3.65
N LEU A 108 -7.00 6.94 4.84
CA LEU A 108 -8.19 6.35 5.45
C LEU A 108 -8.78 7.31 6.48
N ALA A 109 -10.11 7.43 6.54
CA ALA A 109 -10.77 8.34 7.49
C ALA A 109 -10.58 8.02 8.99
N ILE A 110 -9.94 6.90 9.35
CA ILE A 110 -9.67 6.51 10.75
C ILE A 110 -8.39 7.20 11.25
N PRO A 111 -8.39 7.83 12.44
CA PRO A 111 -7.16 8.32 13.05
C PRO A 111 -6.14 7.21 13.32
N THR A 112 -4.86 7.46 13.07
CA THR A 112 -3.78 6.45 13.22
C THR A 112 -3.77 5.81 14.61
N GLY A 113 -3.82 6.63 15.66
CA GLY A 113 -3.83 6.11 17.04
C GLY A 113 -5.02 5.22 17.34
N LYS A 114 -6.19 5.52 16.77
CA LYS A 114 -7.40 4.71 16.93
C LYS A 114 -7.26 3.37 16.21
N LEU A 115 -6.78 3.36 14.96
CA LEU A 115 -6.60 2.11 14.22
C LEU A 115 -5.61 1.18 14.92
N LEU A 116 -4.46 1.70 15.35
CA LEU A 116 -3.45 0.91 16.05
C LEU A 116 -3.95 0.38 17.40
N GLN A 117 -4.76 1.16 18.11
CA GLN A 117 -5.43 0.69 19.32
C GLN A 117 -6.43 -0.44 19.01
N ASP A 118 -7.30 -0.26 18.01
CA ASP A 118 -8.29 -1.25 17.61
C ASP A 118 -7.59 -2.57 17.17
N MET A 119 -6.42 -2.49 16.53
CA MET A 119 -5.57 -3.65 16.21
C MET A 119 -4.94 -4.32 17.45
N GLY A 120 -4.59 -3.55 18.48
CA GLY A 120 -4.11 -4.10 19.75
C GLY A 120 -5.20 -4.85 20.53
N LEU A 121 -6.47 -4.59 20.24
CA LEU A 121 -7.62 -5.29 20.86
C LEU A 121 -8.00 -6.59 20.12
N GLY A 122 -7.40 -6.87 18.96
CA GLY A 122 -7.60 -8.09 18.22
C GLY A 122 -7.75 -7.85 16.71
N LEU A 123 -8.90 -8.28 16.17
CA LEU A 123 -9.12 -8.35 14.74
C LEU A 123 -9.76 -7.06 14.19
N VAL A 124 -9.16 -6.54 13.11
CA VAL A 124 -9.64 -5.38 12.36
C VAL A 124 -9.88 -5.78 10.90
N ARG A 125 -11.11 -5.51 10.43
CA ARG A 125 -11.53 -5.70 9.04
C ARG A 125 -11.90 -4.36 8.43
N ILE A 126 -11.16 -3.95 7.42
CA ILE A 126 -11.43 -2.73 6.65
C ILE A 126 -12.03 -3.16 5.31
N ALA A 127 -13.26 -2.75 5.02
CA ALA A 127 -13.84 -2.89 3.69
C ALA A 127 -13.90 -1.53 2.99
N LEU A 128 -13.47 -1.51 1.74
CA LEU A 128 -13.42 -0.36 0.85
C LEU A 128 -14.34 -0.66 -0.33
N GLU A 129 -15.53 -0.07 -0.29
CA GLU A 129 -16.61 -0.32 -1.24
C GLU A 129 -16.75 0.84 -2.25
N CYS A 130 -16.89 0.51 -3.53
CA CYS A 130 -17.23 1.46 -4.58
C CYS A 130 -18.33 0.91 -5.49
N GLU A 131 -19.08 1.77 -6.16
CA GLU A 131 -20.17 1.34 -7.05
C GLU A 131 -19.66 0.83 -8.40
N LYS A 132 -20.34 -0.18 -8.95
CA LYS A 132 -20.07 -0.70 -10.27
C LYS A 132 -20.66 0.15 -11.37
N LYS A 133 -19.79 0.76 -12.19
CA LYS A 133 -20.21 1.43 -13.43
C LYS A 133 -20.09 0.48 -14.64
N PRO A 134 -21.16 0.26 -15.45
CA PRO A 134 -21.18 -0.75 -16.52
C PRO A 134 -20.07 -0.62 -17.58
N ALA A 135 -19.63 0.61 -17.87
CA ALA A 135 -18.63 0.89 -18.90
C ALA A 135 -17.18 0.92 -18.36
N GLU A 136 -17.00 0.85 -17.05
CA GLU A 136 -15.74 1.21 -16.40
C GLU A 136 -14.76 0.03 -16.33
N LYS A 137 -13.61 0.16 -17.00
CA LYS A 137 -12.54 -0.85 -17.05
C LYS A 137 -11.43 -0.65 -16.02
N THR A 138 -11.66 0.22 -15.04
CA THR A 138 -10.74 0.53 -13.96
C THR A 138 -10.50 -0.72 -13.10
N LYS A 139 -9.22 -1.04 -12.82
CA LYS A 139 -8.88 -2.08 -11.84
C LYS A 139 -9.35 -1.62 -10.46
N ILE A 140 -9.81 -2.52 -9.60
CA ILE A 140 -10.37 -2.13 -8.30
C ILE A 140 -9.42 -1.25 -7.48
N ILE A 141 -8.11 -1.55 -7.49
CA ILE A 141 -7.05 -0.79 -6.79
C ILE A 141 -6.76 0.62 -7.38
N ASN A 142 -7.33 0.90 -8.56
CA ASN A 142 -7.16 2.16 -9.28
C ASN A 142 -8.38 3.09 -9.16
N GLU A 143 -9.42 2.68 -8.43
CA GLU A 143 -10.50 3.59 -8.10
C GLU A 143 -9.97 4.76 -7.26
N PRO A 144 -10.55 5.96 -7.41
CA PRO A 144 -10.05 7.15 -6.70
C PRO A 144 -10.52 7.21 -5.25
N ILE A 145 -11.66 6.61 -4.93
CA ILE A 145 -12.31 6.71 -3.63
C ILE A 145 -13.20 5.50 -3.36
N TRP A 146 -13.28 5.11 -2.10
CA TRP A 146 -14.18 4.07 -1.60
C TRP A 146 -14.89 4.55 -0.35
N THR A 147 -16.13 4.09 -0.16
CA THR A 147 -16.76 4.13 1.16
C THR A 147 -16.07 3.11 2.05
N MET A 148 -15.61 3.57 3.21
CA MET A 148 -14.86 2.73 4.14
C MET A 148 -15.74 2.24 5.28
N TYR A 149 -15.65 0.95 5.56
CA TYR A 149 -16.24 0.29 6.70
C TYR A 149 -15.14 -0.34 7.55
N CYS A 150 -15.19 -0.11 8.86
CA CYS A 150 -14.31 -0.75 9.82
C CYS A 150 -15.14 -1.67 10.72
N ASN A 151 -14.84 -2.96 10.74
CA ASN A 151 -15.58 -3.98 11.49
C ASN A 151 -17.10 -3.90 11.26
N GLY A 152 -17.50 -3.72 10.00
CA GLY A 152 -18.91 -3.62 9.57
C GLY A 152 -19.58 -2.27 9.80
N ARG A 153 -18.89 -1.28 10.37
CA ARG A 153 -19.44 0.07 10.61
C ARG A 153 -18.88 1.08 9.61
N LYS A 154 -19.75 1.83 8.94
CA LYS A 154 -19.36 2.92 8.03
C LYS A 154 -18.52 3.94 8.81
N SER A 155 -17.27 4.13 8.37
CA SER A 155 -16.23 4.87 9.09
C SER A 155 -15.64 6.01 8.26
N GLY A 156 -16.26 6.36 7.13
CA GLY A 156 -15.88 7.47 6.26
C GLY A 156 -15.50 6.99 4.87
N TYR A 157 -14.40 7.51 4.33
CA TYR A 157 -13.89 7.18 3.01
C TYR A 157 -12.42 6.74 3.08
N GLY A 158 -12.01 5.90 2.14
CA GLY A 158 -10.62 5.71 1.77
C GLY A 158 -10.38 6.45 0.46
N VAL A 159 -9.37 7.31 0.40
CA VAL A 159 -9.07 8.14 -0.76
C VAL A 159 -7.71 7.74 -1.32
N LYS A 160 -7.66 7.40 -2.61
CA LYS A 160 -6.41 7.19 -3.31
C LYS A 160 -5.77 8.53 -3.62
N ARG A 161 -4.46 8.63 -3.37
CA ARG A 161 -3.65 9.79 -3.71
C ARG A 161 -2.30 9.35 -4.26
N GLU A 162 -1.62 10.28 -4.93
CA GLU A 162 -0.23 10.07 -5.31
C GLU A 162 0.67 10.13 -4.06
N PRO A 163 1.79 9.38 -4.04
CA PRO A 163 2.79 9.49 -2.98
C PRO A 163 3.39 10.90 -2.95
N THR A 164 3.44 11.53 -1.78
CA THR A 164 4.15 12.81 -1.58
C THR A 164 5.63 12.56 -1.30
N GLU A 165 6.43 13.61 -1.29
CA GLU A 165 7.85 13.50 -0.97
C GLU A 165 8.08 12.98 0.46
N GLU A 166 7.21 13.37 1.39
CA GLU A 166 7.22 12.87 2.77
C GLU A 166 6.93 11.38 2.84
N ASP A 167 5.96 10.89 2.05
CA ASP A 167 5.69 9.45 1.97
C ASP A 167 6.92 8.68 1.45
N LEU A 168 7.59 9.21 0.43
CA LEU A 168 8.79 8.59 -0.14
C LEU A 168 9.94 8.56 0.86
N VAL A 169 10.11 9.62 1.67
CA VAL A 169 11.08 9.65 2.77
C VAL A 169 10.74 8.59 3.83
N VAL A 170 9.46 8.42 4.19
CA VAL A 170 9.02 7.34 5.10
C VAL A 170 9.33 5.97 4.49
N MET A 171 9.00 5.75 3.22
CA MET A 171 9.28 4.48 2.55
C MET A 171 10.79 4.19 2.47
N GLN A 172 11.61 5.20 2.19
CA GLN A 172 13.06 5.10 2.16
C GLN A 172 13.65 4.81 3.54
N THR A 173 13.18 5.49 4.58
CA THR A 173 13.58 5.26 5.98
C THR A 173 13.32 3.82 6.39
N LEU A 174 12.19 3.28 5.96
CA LEU A 174 11.80 1.91 6.28
C LEU A 174 12.37 0.86 5.32
N HIS A 175 13.19 1.22 4.33
CA HIS A 175 13.65 0.31 3.27
C HIS A 175 14.25 -1.03 3.77
N ALA A 176 14.95 -1.02 4.92
CA ALA A 176 15.52 -2.23 5.53
C ALA A 176 14.54 -2.99 6.45
N VAL A 177 13.40 -2.37 6.81
CA VAL A 177 12.37 -2.95 7.68
C VAL A 177 11.44 -3.83 6.84
N SER A 178 11.47 -5.13 7.11
CA SER A 178 10.57 -6.09 6.44
C SER A 178 9.21 -6.18 7.12
N MET A 179 9.20 -6.19 8.45
CA MET A 179 8.02 -6.21 9.32
C MET A 179 8.35 -5.52 10.65
N GLY A 180 7.37 -4.93 11.31
CA GLY A 180 7.53 -4.31 12.63
C GLY A 180 6.70 -3.04 12.79
N ALA A 181 6.63 -2.53 14.03
CA ALA A 181 6.01 -1.26 14.34
C ALA A 181 7.00 -0.36 15.09
N GLY A 182 6.88 0.96 14.92
CA GLY A 182 7.77 1.90 15.56
C GLY A 182 7.36 3.34 15.34
N ILE A 183 8.21 4.25 15.81
CA ILE A 183 8.09 5.69 15.58
C ILE A 183 9.27 6.17 14.73
N ILE A 184 9.00 7.10 13.81
CA ILE A 184 10.00 7.86 13.07
C ILE A 184 10.01 9.25 13.72
N PRO A 185 11.10 9.62 14.43
CA PRO A 185 11.23 10.93 15.04
C PRO A 185 11.15 12.02 13.98
N ASN A 186 10.50 13.13 14.32
CA ASN A 186 10.56 14.32 13.47
C ASN A 186 11.62 15.27 14.02
N ASP A 187 12.81 15.27 13.40
CA ASP A 187 13.95 16.07 13.84
C ASP A 187 13.72 17.59 13.74
N SER A 188 12.70 18.02 13.00
CA SER A 188 12.43 19.45 12.81
C SER A 188 11.69 20.11 13.97
N GLY A 189 11.03 19.37 14.87
CA GLY A 189 10.26 19.94 15.99
C GLY A 189 9.11 20.90 15.60
N GLU A 190 8.93 21.17 14.31
CA GLU A 190 8.02 22.18 13.77
C GLU A 190 6.62 21.63 13.46
N GLN A 191 6.43 20.31 13.48
CA GLN A 191 5.13 19.71 13.23
C GLN A 191 4.31 19.62 14.53
N PRO A 192 3.17 20.31 14.64
CA PRO A 192 2.34 20.30 15.85
C PRO A 192 1.71 18.92 16.16
N ASP A 193 1.73 17.99 15.20
CA ASP A 193 1.06 16.68 15.29
C ASP A 193 1.92 15.56 15.90
N GLY A 194 3.17 15.82 16.29
CA GLY A 194 4.06 14.88 17.00
C GLY A 194 4.76 13.84 16.10
N ASP A 195 5.31 12.80 16.74
CA ASP A 195 6.06 11.73 16.06
C ASP A 195 5.19 10.91 15.11
N LEU A 196 5.79 10.51 13.98
CA LEU A 196 5.14 9.65 12.99
C LEU A 196 5.23 8.20 13.44
N THR A 197 4.09 7.54 13.63
CA THR A 197 4.06 6.11 13.96
C THR A 197 3.89 5.30 12.68
N TYR A 198 4.48 4.11 12.62
CA TYR A 198 4.28 3.19 11.52
C TYR A 198 4.10 1.74 12.01
N MET A 199 3.45 0.94 11.18
CA MET A 199 3.40 -0.51 11.26
C MET A 199 3.55 -1.08 9.85
N ARG A 200 4.58 -1.89 9.65
CA ARG A 200 4.85 -2.60 8.41
C ARG A 200 4.64 -4.09 8.60
N ALA A 201 3.97 -4.71 7.64
CA ALA A 201 3.74 -6.15 7.63
C ALA A 201 3.77 -6.71 6.21
N GLN A 202 3.94 -8.02 6.12
CA GLN A 202 3.66 -8.75 4.90
C GLN A 202 2.16 -9.04 4.81
N PHE A 203 1.61 -8.93 3.61
CA PHE A 203 0.23 -9.25 3.32
C PHE A 203 0.18 -10.34 2.25
N GLU A 204 -0.74 -11.28 2.41
CA GLU A 204 -1.18 -12.16 1.34
C GLU A 204 -2.25 -11.43 0.52
N ARG A 205 -1.89 -11.08 -0.72
CA ARG A 205 -2.79 -10.44 -1.69
C ARG A 205 -3.54 -11.51 -2.49
N VAL A 206 -4.86 -11.54 -2.36
CA VAL A 206 -5.76 -12.44 -3.07
C VAL A 206 -6.64 -11.62 -4.01
N ILE A 207 -6.54 -11.87 -5.32
CA ILE A 207 -7.39 -11.25 -6.34
C ILE A 207 -8.57 -12.21 -6.58
N GLY A 208 -9.74 -11.87 -6.06
CA GLY A 208 -10.94 -12.70 -6.24
C GLY A 208 -11.53 -12.55 -7.63
N SER A 209 -11.62 -11.32 -8.12
CA SER A 209 -12.14 -10.99 -9.44
C SER A 209 -11.64 -9.61 -9.90
N ARG A 210 -12.17 -9.10 -11.04
CA ARG A 210 -11.96 -7.70 -11.43
C ARG A 210 -12.58 -6.69 -10.46
N ASP A 211 -13.54 -7.14 -9.68
CA ASP A 211 -14.36 -6.35 -8.77
C ASP A 211 -13.97 -6.58 -7.30
N SER A 212 -13.03 -7.48 -7.02
CA SER A 212 -12.65 -7.81 -5.64
C SER A 212 -11.17 -8.16 -5.48
N GLU A 213 -10.55 -7.55 -4.48
CA GLU A 213 -9.17 -7.80 -4.08
C GLU A 213 -9.06 -7.73 -2.56
N THR A 214 -8.28 -8.62 -1.95
CA THR A 214 -8.18 -8.74 -0.50
C THR A 214 -6.72 -8.87 -0.07
N TYR A 215 -6.40 -8.25 1.06
CA TYR A 215 -5.09 -8.25 1.67
C TYR A 215 -5.22 -8.78 3.09
N TYR A 216 -4.66 -9.95 3.34
CA TYR A 216 -4.61 -10.56 4.68
C TYR A 216 -3.23 -10.34 5.28
N MET A 217 -3.14 -9.69 6.43
CA MET A 217 -1.88 -9.55 7.14
C MET A 217 -1.33 -10.93 7.53
N VAL A 218 -0.07 -11.20 7.19
CA VAL A 218 0.62 -12.44 7.52
C VAL A 218 1.32 -12.27 8.86
N THR A 219 0.90 -13.06 9.84
CA THR A 219 1.51 -13.08 11.17
C THR A 219 2.52 -14.24 11.23
N PRO A 220 3.81 -13.99 11.48
CA PRO A 220 4.83 -15.04 11.50
C PRO A 220 4.62 -16.08 12.62
N ASP A 221 3.96 -15.68 13.71
CA ASP A 221 3.88 -16.47 14.96
C ASP A 221 2.52 -17.16 15.19
N GLY A 222 1.71 -17.28 14.13
CA GLY A 222 0.62 -18.25 14.04
C GLY A 222 -0.65 -18.03 14.89
N ASN A 223 -0.67 -17.25 15.98
CA ASN A 223 -1.95 -17.05 16.69
C ASN A 223 -2.10 -15.86 17.66
N ASN A 224 -1.06 -15.05 17.92
CA ASN A 224 -1.10 -14.03 19.00
C ASN A 224 -0.77 -12.60 18.56
N GLY A 225 -0.83 -12.31 17.26
CA GLY A 225 -0.55 -10.98 16.70
C GLY A 225 -1.81 -10.22 16.28
N PRO A 226 -1.70 -8.90 16.01
CA PRO A 226 -2.80 -8.14 15.45
C PRO A 226 -3.23 -8.73 14.11
N GLU A 227 -4.54 -8.92 13.91
CA GLU A 227 -5.09 -9.44 12.66
C GLU A 227 -5.73 -8.30 11.88
N LEU A 228 -5.17 -7.99 10.71
CA LEU A 228 -5.72 -6.98 9.80
C LEU A 228 -6.07 -7.61 8.46
N SER A 229 -7.30 -7.42 8.04
CA SER A 229 -7.76 -7.76 6.70
C SER A 229 -8.33 -6.53 6.00
N ILE A 230 -7.93 -6.29 4.76
CA ILE A 230 -8.40 -5.16 3.94
C ILE A 230 -9.05 -5.72 2.67
N PHE A 231 -10.31 -5.36 2.45
CA PHE A 231 -11.11 -5.81 1.33
C PHE A 231 -11.43 -4.62 0.43
N PHE A 232 -11.10 -4.74 -0.85
CA PHE A 232 -11.59 -3.84 -1.89
C PHE A 232 -12.70 -4.55 -2.64
N VAL A 233 -13.89 -3.95 -2.68
CA VAL A 233 -15.08 -4.57 -3.27
C VAL A 233 -15.81 -3.55 -4.11
N ARG A 234 -16.19 -3.95 -5.33
CA ARG A 234 -17.11 -3.20 -6.18
C ARG A 234 -18.50 -3.84 -6.08
N ILE A 235 -19.47 -3.06 -5.62
CA ILE A 235 -20.86 -3.47 -5.41
C ILE A 235 -21.77 -3.02 -6.56
#